data_AF-A0A942F6E3-F1
#
_entry.id   AF-A0A942F6E3-F1
#
_cell.length_a   1.000
_cell.length_b   1.000
_cell.length_c   1.000
_cell.angle_alpha   90.00
_cell.angle_beta   90.00
_cell.angle_gamma   90.00
#
_symmetry.space_group_name_H-M   'P 1'
#
loop_
_entity.id
_entity.type
_entity.pdbx_description
1 polymer ?
#
loop_
_entity_poly.entity_id
_entity_poly.type
_entity_poly.pdbx_seq_one_letter_code
_entity_poly.pdbx_strand_id
1 'polypeptide(L)'
;MNGVVIIQQDELEQKLEEVAGRVLDRLEFSRPKPREVMTLAQLADFWQVNKQSILNWMNREPDDNPLPVDYVGSDPRFFYSEIREWSGREKERKFAAKKQKIDIENDNIQ
;
A
#
# COMPACT_ATOMS: atom_id res chain seq x y z
N MET A 1 -20.99 -6.17 -50.52
CA MET A 1 -21.68 -6.34 -49.22
C MET A 1 -20.60 -6.57 -48.18
N ASN A 2 -20.18 -5.50 -47.49
CA ASN A 2 -19.16 -5.61 -46.43
C ASN A 2 -19.88 -5.91 -45.12
N GLY A 3 -19.91 -7.19 -44.74
CA GLY A 3 -20.37 -7.64 -43.43
C GLY A 3 -19.34 -7.22 -42.39
N VAL A 4 -19.68 -6.19 -41.63
CA VAL A 4 -18.90 -5.73 -40.48
C VAL A 4 -18.91 -6.86 -39.44
N VAL A 5 -17.73 -7.36 -39.10
CA VAL A 5 -17.53 -8.37 -38.05
C VAL A 5 -17.76 -7.70 -36.69
N ILE A 6 -19.00 -7.69 -36.22
CA ILE A 6 -19.37 -7.25 -34.86
C ILE A 6 -19.49 -8.49 -33.97
N ILE A 7 -18.41 -9.27 -33.84
CA ILE A 7 -18.30 -10.34 -32.84
C ILE A 7 -16.84 -10.44 -32.44
N GLN A 8 -16.31 -9.43 -31.74
CA GLN A 8 -14.97 -9.55 -31.13
C GLN A 8 -14.82 -8.79 -29.81
N GLN A 9 -15.69 -7.81 -29.51
CA GLN A 9 -15.49 -6.95 -28.35
C GLN A 9 -15.96 -7.62 -27.04
N ASP A 10 -17.19 -8.12 -27.01
CA ASP A 10 -17.77 -8.73 -25.80
C ASP A 10 -17.05 -10.02 -25.36
N GLU A 11 -16.64 -10.86 -26.32
CA GLU A 11 -15.86 -12.07 -26.01
C GLU A 11 -14.44 -11.76 -25.50
N LEU A 12 -13.85 -10.67 -25.99
CA LEU A 12 -12.54 -10.23 -25.55
C LEU A 12 -12.61 -9.66 -24.13
N GLU A 13 -13.66 -8.88 -23.82
CA GLU A 13 -13.93 -8.35 -22.49
C GLU A 13 -14.15 -9.47 -21.46
N GLN A 14 -14.97 -10.48 -21.77
CA GLN A 14 -15.16 -11.65 -20.91
C GLN A 14 -13.85 -12.40 -20.61
N LYS A 15 -13.02 -12.63 -21.64
CA LYS A 15 -11.72 -13.28 -21.45
C LYS A 15 -10.76 -12.43 -20.63
N LEU A 16 -10.80 -11.11 -20.80
CA LEU A 16 -10.00 -10.19 -20.00
C LEU A 16 -10.39 -10.23 -18.53
N GLU A 17 -11.70 -10.27 -18.25
CA GLU A 17 -12.25 -10.33 -16.91
C GLU A 17 -11.90 -11.67 -16.22
N GLU A 18 -11.98 -12.78 -16.95
CA GLU A 18 -11.60 -14.11 -16.46
C GLU A 18 -10.08 -14.21 -16.17
N VAL A 19 -9.24 -13.70 -17.08
CA VAL A 19 -7.78 -13.68 -16.88
C VAL A 19 -7.41 -12.74 -15.74
N ALA A 20 -8.04 -11.57 -15.64
CA ALA A 20 -7.83 -10.63 -14.55
C ALA A 20 -8.19 -11.26 -13.20
N GLY A 21 -9.33 -11.95 -13.10
CA GLY A 21 -9.73 -12.70 -11.90
C GLY A 21 -8.67 -13.74 -11.49
N ARG A 22 -8.23 -14.57 -12.43
CA ARG A 22 -7.20 -15.60 -12.17
C ARG A 22 -5.85 -15.01 -11.76
N VAL A 23 -5.46 -13.87 -12.34
CA VAL A 23 -4.22 -13.17 -11.98
C VAL A 23 -4.34 -12.57 -10.58
N LEU A 24 -5.48 -11.97 -10.24
CA LEU A 24 -5.74 -11.43 -8.91
C LEU A 24 -5.72 -12.53 -7.85
N ASP A 25 -6.41 -13.65 -8.07
CA ASP A 25 -6.42 -14.80 -7.15
C ASP A 25 -5.01 -15.36 -6.94
N ARG A 26 -4.21 -15.47 -8.00
CA ARG A 26 -2.82 -15.93 -7.91
C ARG A 26 -1.94 -14.96 -7.12
N LEU A 27 -2.17 -13.66 -7.26
CA LEU A 27 -1.45 -12.63 -6.52
C LEU A 27 -1.86 -12.59 -5.04
N GLU A 28 -3.11 -12.92 -4.70
CA GLU A 28 -3.56 -13.05 -3.32
C GLU A 28 -3.03 -14.33 -2.65
N PHE A 29 -3.06 -15.46 -3.35
CA PHE A 29 -2.55 -16.75 -2.82
C PHE A 29 -1.04 -16.78 -2.59
N SER A 30 -0.27 -15.95 -3.31
CA SER A 30 1.19 -15.91 -3.19
C SER A 30 1.69 -15.04 -2.03
N ARG A 31 0.82 -14.31 -1.32
CA ARG A 31 1.25 -13.48 -0.18
C ARG A 31 1.23 -14.32 1.10
N PRO A 32 2.38 -14.48 1.80
CA PRO A 32 2.37 -15.16 3.08
C PRO A 32 1.40 -14.45 4.03
N LYS A 33 0.56 -15.21 4.74
CA LYS A 33 -0.34 -14.66 5.74
C LYS A 33 0.49 -13.82 6.73
N PRO A 34 0.09 -12.56 7.00
CA PRO A 34 0.84 -11.71 7.90
C PRO A 34 0.85 -12.35 9.29
N ARG A 35 2.01 -12.35 9.94
CA ARG A 35 2.11 -12.74 11.35
C ARG A 35 1.40 -11.68 12.19
N GLU A 36 0.76 -12.11 13.27
CA GLU A 36 0.11 -11.18 14.20
C GLU A 36 1.11 -10.20 14.81
N VAL A 37 2.31 -10.68 15.13
CA VAL A 37 3.43 -9.88 15.64
C VAL A 37 4.66 -10.08 14.76
N MET A 38 5.33 -8.98 14.40
CA MET A 38 6.51 -8.96 13.55
C MET A 38 7.71 -8.30 14.23
N THR A 39 8.91 -8.77 13.93
CA THR A 39 10.16 -8.05 14.24
C THR A 39 10.45 -6.98 13.20
N LEU A 40 11.41 -6.08 13.47
CA LEU A 40 11.87 -5.08 12.50
C LEU A 40 12.28 -5.70 11.15
N ALA A 41 12.97 -6.84 11.18
CA ALA A 41 13.40 -7.52 9.96
C ALA A 41 12.22 -8.11 9.17
N GLN A 42 11.24 -8.68 9.87
CA GLN A 42 10.04 -9.24 9.24
C GLN A 42 9.15 -8.15 8.66
N LEU A 43 9.02 -7.02 9.35
CA LEU A 43 8.26 -5.88 8.83
C LEU A 43 8.93 -5.27 7.60
N ALA A 44 10.26 -5.12 7.62
CA ALA A 44 11.04 -4.65 6.48
C ALA A 44 10.83 -5.54 5.24
N ASP A 45 10.89 -6.85 5.43
CA ASP A 45 10.65 -7.84 4.38
C ASP A 45 9.19 -7.80 3.88
N PHE A 46 8.23 -7.77 4.81
CA PHE A 46 6.80 -7.74 4.50
C PHE A 46 6.38 -6.48 3.71
N TRP A 47 6.90 -5.31 4.08
CA TRP A 47 6.65 -4.05 3.36
C TRP A 47 7.59 -3.80 2.18
N GLN A 48 8.59 -4.66 1.98
CA GLN A 48 9.64 -4.49 0.97
C GLN A 48 10.34 -3.12 1.06
N VAL A 49 10.66 -2.71 2.28
CA VAL A 49 11.39 -1.46 2.56
C VAL A 49 12.66 -1.73 3.34
N ASN A 50 13.60 -0.80 3.30
CA ASN A 50 14.79 -0.91 4.13
C ASN A 50 14.44 -0.70 5.63
N LYS A 51 15.23 -1.31 6.52
CA LYS A 51 15.03 -1.19 7.98
C LYS A 51 15.16 0.26 8.47
N GLN A 52 16.01 1.06 7.83
CA GLN A 52 16.23 2.46 8.21
C GLN A 52 14.96 3.31 8.04
N SER A 53 14.16 3.06 7.00
CA SER A 53 12.89 3.74 6.78
C SER A 53 11.92 3.48 7.94
N ILE A 54 11.87 2.22 8.42
CA ILE A 54 11.03 1.86 9.55
C ILE A 54 11.51 2.57 10.82
N LEU A 55 12.82 2.56 11.09
CA LEU A 55 13.40 3.29 12.23
C LEU A 55 13.10 4.79 12.15
N ASN A 56 13.17 5.38 10.96
CA ASN A 56 12.84 6.79 10.76
C ASN A 56 11.35 7.07 11.02
N TRP A 57 10.45 6.13 10.73
CA TRP A 57 9.02 6.29 11.03
C TRP A 57 8.71 6.09 12.52
N MET A 58 9.43 5.21 13.20
CA MET A 58 9.32 5.02 14.65
C MET A 58 9.75 6.27 15.43
N ASN A 59 10.82 6.93 14.99
CA ASN A 59 11.41 8.08 15.67
C ASN A 59 10.82 9.43 15.24
N ARG A 60 9.65 9.46 14.62
CA ARG A 60 8.97 10.73 14.31
C ARG A 60 8.44 11.36 15.60
N GLU A 61 8.27 12.67 15.58
CA GLU A 61 7.56 13.38 16.64
C GLU A 61 6.12 12.85 16.76
N PRO A 62 5.50 12.89 17.95
CA PRO A 62 4.12 12.42 18.16
C PRO A 62 3.10 13.05 17.20
N ASP A 63 3.29 14.33 16.87
CA ASP A 63 2.43 15.08 15.94
C ASP A 63 2.60 14.67 14.47
N ASP A 64 3.69 13.96 14.15
CA ASP A 64 4.04 13.48 12.80
C ASP A 64 3.59 12.04 12.53
N ASN A 65 2.66 11.53 13.34
CA ASN A 65 2.09 10.18 13.24
C ASN A 65 3.20 9.10 13.18
N PRO A 66 3.93 8.89 14.30
CA PRO A 66 4.99 7.89 14.36
C PRO A 66 4.43 6.48 14.16
N LEU A 67 5.28 5.56 13.70
CA LEU A 67 4.91 4.17 13.52
C LEU A 67 4.67 3.51 14.89
N PRO A 68 3.50 2.87 15.13
CA PRO A 68 3.24 2.13 16.36
C PRO A 68 4.27 1.02 16.56
N VAL A 69 4.82 0.93 17.76
CA VAL A 69 5.85 -0.02 18.11
C VAL A 69 5.75 -0.37 19.60
N ASP A 70 5.83 -1.66 19.90
CA ASP A 70 6.01 -2.19 21.24
C ASP A 70 7.42 -2.76 21.40
N TYR A 71 7.81 -3.06 22.64
CA TYR A 71 9.14 -3.57 22.94
C TYR A 71 9.10 -4.83 23.81
N VAL A 72 9.94 -5.81 23.46
CA VAL A 72 10.27 -6.94 24.34
C VAL A 72 11.76 -6.82 24.67
N GLY A 73 12.06 -6.28 25.86
CA GLY A 73 13.40 -5.84 26.21
C GLY A 73 13.81 -4.64 25.33
N SER A 74 14.93 -4.76 24.60
CA SER A 74 15.37 -3.74 23.64
C SER A 74 14.83 -3.95 22.22
N ASP A 75 14.16 -5.07 21.95
CA ASP A 75 13.80 -5.44 20.59
C ASP A 75 12.39 -4.94 20.23
N PRO A 76 12.21 -4.21 19.11
CA PRO A 76 10.91 -3.74 18.68
C PRO A 76 10.02 -4.88 18.18
N ARG A 77 8.71 -4.74 18.43
CA ARG A 77 7.62 -5.61 18.00
C ARG A 77 6.53 -4.78 17.36
N PHE A 78 6.00 -5.28 16.25
CA PHE A 78 4.99 -4.60 15.45
C PHE A 78 3.76 -5.48 15.32
N PHE A 79 2.63 -5.01 15.82
CA PHE A 79 1.36 -5.70 15.67
C PHE A 79 0.74 -5.41 14.31
N TYR A 80 0.32 -6.46 13.62
CA TYR A 80 -0.18 -6.35 12.25
C TYR A 80 -1.39 -5.43 12.12
N SER A 81 -2.32 -5.48 13.08
CA SER A 81 -3.49 -4.60 13.12
C SER A 81 -3.09 -3.13 13.14
N GLU A 82 -2.20 -2.75 14.05
CA GLU A 82 -1.78 -1.36 14.27
C GLU A 82 -1.01 -0.80 13.09
N ILE A 83 -0.04 -1.55 12.57
CA ILE A 83 0.77 -1.10 11.43
C ILE A 83 -0.07 -1.03 10.14
N ARG A 84 -1.10 -1.89 10.00
CA ARG A 84 -2.04 -1.82 8.88
C ARG A 84 -2.88 -0.56 8.94
N GLU A 85 -3.46 -0.24 10.09
CA GLU A 85 -4.20 0.99 10.30
C GLU A 85 -3.33 2.22 10.06
N TRP A 86 -2.13 2.24 10.63
CA TRP A 86 -1.17 3.32 10.44
C TRP A 86 -0.82 3.51 8.96
N SER A 87 -0.60 2.43 8.21
CA SER A 87 -0.29 2.50 6.79
C SER A 87 -1.43 3.11 5.97
N GLY A 88 -2.68 2.88 6.37
CA GLY A 88 -3.86 3.51 5.79
C GLY A 88 -3.86 5.02 6.01
N ARG A 89 -3.61 5.45 7.24
CA ARG A 89 -3.50 6.89 7.59
C ARG A 89 -2.34 7.58 6.87
N GLU A 90 -1.18 6.93 6.77
CA GLU A 90 -0.01 7.51 6.09
C GLU A 90 -0.26 7.69 4.58
N LYS A 91 -1.02 6.77 3.97
CA LYS A 91 -1.48 6.91 2.59
C LYS A 91 -2.33 8.17 2.44
N GLU A 92 -3.35 8.33 3.27
CA GLU A 92 -4.24 9.50 3.26
C GLU A 92 -3.48 10.81 3.47
N ARG A 93 -2.54 10.84 4.42
CA ARG A 93 -1.68 12.00 4.70
C ARG A 93 -0.87 12.42 3.47
N LYS A 94 -0.24 11.47 2.77
CA LYS A 94 0.51 11.75 1.53
C LYS A 94 -0.39 12.25 0.41
N PHE A 95 -1.60 11.71 0.29
CA PHE A 95 -2.57 12.20 -0.69
C PHE A 95 -3.02 13.63 -0.37
N ALA A 96 -3.32 13.94 0.89
CA ALA A 96 -3.70 15.28 1.33
C ALA A 96 -2.57 16.30 1.09
N ALA A 97 -1.32 15.97 1.45
CA ALA A 97 -0.17 16.83 1.23
C ALA A 97 0.09 17.08 -0.27
N LYS A 98 -0.08 16.05 -1.11
CA LYS A 98 0.07 16.19 -2.57
C LYS A 98 -1.00 17.11 -3.17
N LYS A 99 -2.24 17.03 -2.69
CA LYS A 99 -3.34 17.90 -3.14
C LYS A 99 -3.05 19.36 -2.84
N GLN A 100 -2.65 19.68 -1.60
CA GLN A 100 -2.29 21.04 -1.20
C GLN A 100 -1.18 21.64 -2.07
N LYS A 101 -0.16 20.84 -2.43
CA LYS A 101 0.93 21.31 -3.29
C LYS A 101 0.43 21.72 -4.69
N ILE A 102 -0.49 20.94 -5.26
CA ILE A 102 -1.08 21.24 -6.57
C ILE A 102 -1.93 22.51 -6.50
N ASP A 103 -2.71 22.68 -5.43
CA ASP A 103 -3.55 23.88 -5.24
C ASP A 103 -2.68 25.14 -5.11
N ILE A 104 -1.57 25.09 -4.35
CA ILE A 104 -0.60 26.20 -4.22
C ILE A 104 0.11 26.52 -5.55
N GLU A 105 0.49 25.52 -6.33
CA GLU A 105 1.14 25.74 -7.64
C GLU A 105 0.16 26.38 -8.64
N ASN A 106 -1.14 26.03 -8.61
CA ASN A 106 -2.14 26.63 -9.48
C ASN A 106 -2.47 28.09 -9.10
N ASP A 107 -2.48 28.42 -7.81
CA ASP A 107 -2.73 29.79 -7.32
C ASP A 107 -1.57 30.75 -7.64
N ASN A 108 -0.35 30.24 -7.82
CA ASN A 108 0.84 31.05 -8.18
C ASN A 108 0.99 31.28 -9.71
N ILE A 109 0.09 30.73 -10.53
CA ILE A 109 0.11 30.87 -12.00
C ILE A 109 -0.97 31.86 -12.49
N GLN A 110 -1.78 32.44 -11.59
CA GLN A 110 -2.73 33.53 -11.88
C GLN A 110 -2.13 34.91 -11.61
#